data_AF-A0A673GF10-F1
#
_entry.id   AF-A0A673GF10-F1
#
_cell.length_a   1.000
_cell.length_b   1.000
_cell.length_c   1.000
_cell.angle_alpha   90.00
_cell.angle_beta   90.00
_cell.angle_gamma   90.00
#
_symmetry.space_group_name_H-M   'P 1'
#
loop_
_entity.id
_entity.type
_entity.pdbx_description
1 polymer ?
#
loop_
_entity_poly.entity_id
_entity_poly.type
_entity_poly.pdbx_seq_one_letter_code
_entity_poly.pdbx_strand_id
1 'polypeptide(L)'
;MEASMATGPAANAPANSEGILIGDKVYSEVFLTIDNSLITEENLSPTPSMQDGLDLYTETDLRILGCELIQSAGILLRLPQV
;
A
#
# COMPACT_ATOMS: atom_id res chain seq x y z
N MET A 1 -0.53 38.91 6.81
CA MET A 1 -1.71 38.44 7.60
C MET A 1 -2.45 37.46 6.71
N GLU A 2 -2.20 36.17 6.89
CA GLU A 2 -3.06 35.23 7.65
C GLU A 2 -4.37 34.93 6.90
N ALA A 3 -4.85 33.70 6.71
CA ALA A 3 -4.59 32.47 7.45
C ALA A 3 -4.70 31.24 6.54
N SER A 4 -3.80 30.29 6.77
CA SER A 4 -3.97 28.86 6.48
C SER A 4 -5.03 28.30 7.41
N MET A 5 -6.05 27.57 6.92
CA MET A 5 -6.71 26.41 7.55
C MET A 5 -7.70 25.77 6.56
N ALA A 6 -7.41 24.55 6.09
CA ALA A 6 -8.44 23.61 5.64
C ALA A 6 -8.09 22.24 6.23
N THR A 7 -8.84 21.91 7.26
CA THR A 7 -8.74 20.75 8.15
C THR A 7 -8.84 19.44 7.35
N GLY A 8 -7.72 18.74 7.21
CA GLY A 8 -7.72 17.33 6.78
C GLY A 8 -8.41 16.45 7.83
N PRO A 9 -9.01 15.31 7.44
CA PRO A 9 -9.72 14.46 8.39
C PRO A 9 -8.75 13.96 9.46
N ALA A 10 -9.10 14.23 10.71
CA ALA A 10 -8.33 13.87 11.88
C ALA A 10 -8.10 12.34 11.91
N ALA A 11 -6.84 11.94 11.89
CA ALA A 11 -6.42 10.60 12.24
C ALA A 11 -6.80 10.35 13.71
N ASN A 12 -7.93 9.68 13.93
CA ASN A 12 -8.21 9.02 15.21
C ASN A 12 -7.32 7.77 15.30
N ALA A 13 -6.04 7.98 15.59
CA ALA A 13 -5.19 6.91 16.09
C ALA A 13 -5.51 6.70 17.58
N PRO A 14 -5.81 5.48 18.06
CA PRO A 14 -5.89 5.23 19.48
C PRO A 14 -4.50 5.41 20.08
N ALA A 15 -4.40 6.28 21.08
CA ALA A 15 -3.20 6.53 21.87
C ALA A 15 -2.96 5.40 22.89
N ASN A 16 -2.62 4.20 22.41
CA ASN A 16 -1.95 3.13 23.16
C ASN A 16 -1.62 1.97 22.19
N SER A 17 -0.41 1.97 21.64
CA SER A 17 0.02 1.12 20.52
C SER A 17 0.83 -0.10 21.00
N GLU A 18 0.25 -0.95 21.83
CA GLU A 18 0.85 -2.25 22.14
C GLU A 18 0.33 -3.26 21.11
N GLY A 19 1.20 -3.74 20.22
CA GLY A 19 0.91 -4.68 19.13
C GLY A 19 0.03 -5.89 19.50
N ILE A 20 -0.49 -6.60 18.49
CA ILE A 20 -1.29 -7.81 18.71
C ILE A 20 -0.38 -8.99 19.06
N LEU A 21 -0.62 -9.64 20.20
CA LEU A 21 0.06 -10.89 20.58
C LEU A 21 -0.52 -12.09 19.83
N ILE A 22 0.26 -12.75 18.98
CA ILE A 22 -0.09 -14.01 18.33
C ILE A 22 0.95 -15.06 18.73
N GLY A 23 0.54 -16.02 19.57
CA GLY A 23 1.45 -16.97 20.18
C GLY A 23 2.40 -16.27 21.17
N ASP A 24 3.70 -16.36 20.91
CA ASP A 24 4.78 -15.75 21.68
C ASP A 24 5.35 -14.47 21.04
N LYS A 25 4.75 -13.98 19.95
CA LYS A 25 5.23 -12.81 19.20
C LYS A 25 4.22 -11.67 19.17
N VAL A 26 4.73 -10.45 19.35
CA VAL A 26 4.01 -9.19 19.15
C VAL A 26 4.08 -8.83 17.67
N TYR A 27 2.93 -8.72 17.02
CA TYR A 27 2.79 -8.23 15.64
C TYR A 27 2.35 -6.78 15.65
N SER A 28 2.83 -5.99 14.69
CA SER A 28 2.36 -4.60 14.50
C SER A 28 0.85 -4.58 14.30
N GLU A 29 0.14 -3.64 14.93
CA GLU A 29 -1.30 -3.38 14.73
C GLU A 29 -1.56 -2.82 13.31
N VAL A 30 -1.35 -3.64 12.28
CA VAL A 30 -1.74 -3.26 10.92
C VAL A 30 -3.23 -3.47 10.80
N PHE A 31 -4.00 -2.39 10.92
CA PHE A 31 -5.44 -2.39 10.69
C PHE A 31 -5.71 -2.45 9.18
N LEU A 32 -6.11 -3.63 8.69
CA LEU A 32 -6.44 -3.85 7.29
C LEU A 32 -7.95 -3.65 7.08
N THR A 33 -8.30 -2.59 6.35
CA THR A 33 -9.67 -2.32 5.90
C THR A 33 -9.72 -2.34 4.38
N ILE A 34 -10.91 -2.63 3.83
CA ILE A 34 -11.16 -2.42 2.40
C ILE A 34 -11.27 -0.94 2.05
N ASP A 35 -11.49 -0.09 3.06
CA ASP A 35 -11.43 1.36 2.93
C ASP A 35 -10.05 1.73 2.39
N ASN A 36 -10.02 2.38 1.22
CA ASN A 36 -8.82 2.72 0.43
C ASN A 36 -8.25 1.62 -0.50
N SER A 37 -8.99 0.55 -0.80
CA SER A 37 -8.58 -0.40 -1.86
C SER A 37 -8.63 0.20 -3.27
N LEU A 38 -9.32 1.33 -3.44
CA LEU A 38 -9.33 2.13 -4.65
C LEU A 38 -8.55 3.42 -4.39
N ILE A 39 -7.63 3.72 -5.29
CA ILE A 39 -6.91 4.99 -5.31
C ILE A 39 -7.70 5.96 -6.19
N THR A 40 -7.88 7.19 -5.73
CA THR A 40 -8.56 8.23 -6.52
C THR A 40 -7.69 8.67 -7.70
N GLU A 41 -8.31 9.14 -8.79
CA GLU A 41 -7.58 9.44 -10.03
C GLU A 41 -6.47 10.46 -9.83
N GLU A 42 -6.68 11.47 -8.98
CA GLU A 42 -5.68 12.48 -8.65
C GLU A 42 -4.45 11.94 -7.90
N ASN A 43 -4.56 10.76 -7.28
CA ASN A 43 -3.46 10.09 -6.57
C ASN A 43 -2.81 8.96 -7.39
N LEU A 44 -3.28 8.70 -8.62
CA LEU A 44 -2.65 7.71 -9.51
C LEU A 44 -1.33 8.21 -10.10
N SER A 45 -1.11 9.54 -10.14
CA SER A 45 0.09 10.14 -10.70
C SER A 45 0.44 11.48 -10.02
N PRO A 46 1.72 11.71 -9.65
CA PRO A 46 2.84 10.78 -9.79
C PRO A 46 2.80 9.70 -8.70
N THR A 47 3.10 8.46 -9.08
CA THR A 47 3.29 7.37 -8.09
C THR A 47 4.47 7.69 -7.16
N PRO A 48 4.57 7.07 -5.98
CA PRO A 48 5.74 7.21 -5.12
C PRO A 48 7.05 6.87 -5.85
N SER A 49 7.07 5.79 -6.64
CA SER A 49 8.25 5.40 -7.44
C SER A 49 8.65 6.48 -8.45
N MET A 50 7.67 7.16 -9.06
CA MET A 50 7.93 8.28 -9.96
C MET A 50 8.51 9.50 -9.22
N GLN A 51 8.04 9.76 -8.00
CA GLN A 51 8.60 10.81 -7.15
C GLN A 51 10.05 10.51 -6.76
N ASP A 52 10.39 9.22 -6.62
CA ASP A 52 11.75 8.73 -6.38
C ASP A 52 12.63 8.70 -7.65
N GLY A 53 12.11 9.15 -8.80
CA GLY A 53 12.86 9.32 -10.04
C GLY A 53 12.74 8.17 -11.04
N LEU A 54 11.83 7.23 -10.83
CA LEU A 54 11.52 6.18 -11.81
C LEU A 54 10.62 6.75 -12.92
N ASP A 55 10.95 6.50 -14.19
CA ASP A 55 10.06 6.90 -15.27
C ASP A 55 8.84 5.95 -15.38
N LEU A 56 7.76 6.47 -15.95
CA LEU A 56 6.49 5.75 -16.08
C LEU A 56 6.60 4.43 -16.86
N TYR A 57 7.43 4.40 -17.91
CA TYR A 57 7.56 3.21 -18.76
C TYR A 57 8.30 2.11 -18.00
N THR A 58 9.43 2.46 -17.38
CA THR A 58 10.18 1.52 -16.54
C THR A 58 9.33 1.02 -15.36
N GLU A 59 8.56 1.89 -14.70
CA GLU A 59 7.65 1.46 -13.62
C GLU A 59 6.61 0.47 -14.14
N THR A 60 6.03 0.73 -15.32
CA THR A 60 5.02 -0.15 -15.92
C THR A 60 5.60 -1.53 -16.25
N ASP A 61 6.80 -1.58 -16.83
CA ASP A 61 7.48 -2.83 -17.16
C ASP A 61 7.82 -3.62 -15.88
N LEU A 62 8.24 -2.94 -14.81
CA LEU A 62 8.49 -3.57 -13.51
C LEU A 62 7.21 -4.14 -12.88
N ARG A 63 6.06 -3.46 -13.02
CA ARG A 63 4.76 -3.98 -12.57
C ARG A 63 4.38 -5.25 -13.34
N ILE A 64 4.57 -5.27 -14.65
CA ILE A 64 4.31 -6.45 -15.49
C ILE A 64 5.22 -7.60 -15.07
N LEU A 65 6.53 -7.35 -14.96
CA LEU A 65 7.50 -8.35 -14.52
C LEU A 65 7.14 -8.91 -13.13
N GLY A 66 6.75 -8.05 -12.19
CA GLY A 66 6.28 -8.46 -10.87
C GLY A 66 5.09 -9.44 -10.94
N CYS A 67 4.11 -9.15 -11.79
CA CYS A 67 2.98 -10.04 -12.03
C CYS A 67 3.41 -11.39 -12.62
N GLU A 68 4.32 -11.40 -13.61
CA GLU A 68 4.84 -12.62 -14.21
C GLU A 68 5.57 -13.51 -13.20
N LEU A 69 6.36 -12.90 -12.31
CA LEU A 69 7.05 -13.62 -11.23
C LEU A 69 6.07 -14.22 -10.23
N ILE A 70 5.05 -13.45 -9.79
CA ILE A 70 4.01 -13.95 -8.87
C ILE A 70 3.22 -15.08 -9.52
N GLN A 71 2.83 -14.93 -10.78
CA GLN A 71 2.12 -15.97 -11.54
C GLN A 71 2.96 -17.24 -11.64
N SER A 72 4.25 -17.10 -12.00
CA SER A 72 5.18 -18.22 -12.11
C SER A 72 5.37 -18.94 -10.77
N ALA A 73 5.47 -18.19 -9.66
CA ALA A 73 5.52 -18.74 -8.32
C ALA A 73 4.22 -19.49 -7.96
N GLY A 74 3.06 -18.92 -8.30
CA GLY A 74 1.75 -19.55 -8.10
C GLY A 74 1.63 -20.89 -8.81
N ILE A 75 2.11 -20.98 -10.06
CA ILE A 75 2.16 -22.24 -10.83
C ILE A 75 3.07 -23.25 -10.14
N LEU A 76 4.29 -22.84 -9.77
CA LEU A 76 5.28 -23.74 -9.16
C LEU A 76 4.79 -24.31 -7.82
N LEU A 77 4.11 -23.48 -7.02
CA LEU A 77 3.54 -23.84 -5.73
C LEU A 77 2.15 -24.50 -5.85
N ARG A 78 1.60 -24.60 -7.07
CA ARG A 78 0.27 -25.16 -7.37
C ARG A 78 -0.85 -24.45 -6.61
N LEU A 79 -0.77 -23.13 -6.52
CA LEU A 79 -1.82 -22.31 -5.91
C LEU A 79 -3.01 -22.17 -6.87
N PRO A 80 -4.26 -22.24 -6.35
CA PRO A 80 -5.44 -21.95 -7.15
C PRO A 80 -5.38 -20.50 -7.66
N GLN A 81 -5.81 -20.29 -8.89
CA GLN A 81 -5.94 -18.96 -9.47
C GLN A 81 -7.31 -18.36 -9.09
N VAL A 82 -7.36 -17.02 -8.98
CA VAL A 82 -8.60 -16.25 -8.76
C VAL A 82 -9.35 -16.00 -10.05
#